data_AF-A0A519RZT7-F1
#
_entry.id   AF-A0A519RZT7-F1
#
_cell.length_a   1.000
_cell.length_b   1.000
_cell.length_c   1.000
_cell.angle_alpha   90.00
_cell.angle_beta   90.00
_cell.angle_gamma   90.00
#
_symmetry.space_group_name_H-M   'P 1'
#
loop_
_entity.id
_entity.type
_entity.pdbx_description
1 polymer ?
#
loop_
_entity_poly.entity_id
_entity_poly.type
_entity_poly.pdbx_seq_one_letter_code
_entity_poly.pdbx_strand_id
1 'polypeptide(L)'
;MKLHRPVLIATTLSLCSALTSNAQTIDECEKLKIDNAKLKFENANLKKGILAHSPGAAPVQAAAAQAGGEAAAQHQSVRKIDFALVRCEGNAKAQTATVTLLLTNAGANQEIQFVNVTALDEQGEEYKTFNIRIGTQELRNTLTTGAPIKATFVIPKVLPTVKTFKVLACPIYGSNGPGDNKIEFRNVAIVWK
;
A
#
# COMPACT_ATOMS: atom_id res chain seq x y z
N MET A 1 46.37 -10.99 -64.63
CA MET A 1 46.88 -12.26 -64.05
C MET A 1 46.02 -12.56 -62.83
N LYS A 2 44.97 -13.39 -62.84
CA LYS A 2 44.86 -14.86 -62.94
C LYS A 2 45.81 -15.65 -62.03
N LEU A 3 45.27 -16.17 -60.91
CA LEU A 3 45.44 -17.53 -60.31
C LEU A 3 44.64 -17.54 -58.97
N HIS A 4 43.40 -18.06 -58.89
CA HIS A 4 42.93 -19.46 -58.74
C HIS A 4 43.47 -20.26 -57.53
N ARG A 5 42.63 -20.32 -56.45
CA ARG A 5 42.13 -21.45 -55.57
C ARG A 5 43.12 -22.56 -55.09
N PRO A 6 42.80 -23.48 -54.11
CA PRO A 6 41.58 -23.73 -53.30
C PRO A 6 41.78 -24.19 -51.79
N VAL A 7 40.65 -24.24 -51.04
CA VAL A 7 40.16 -25.30 -50.10
C VAL A 7 40.95 -25.67 -48.81
N LEU A 8 40.28 -25.57 -47.63
CA LEU A 8 39.87 -26.74 -46.83
C LEU A 8 38.81 -26.42 -45.75
N ILE A 9 37.96 -27.41 -45.54
CA ILE A 9 36.75 -27.49 -44.75
C ILE A 9 37.09 -27.85 -43.30
N ALA A 10 36.39 -27.25 -42.31
CA ALA A 10 36.19 -27.87 -41.00
C ALA A 10 34.84 -27.46 -40.41
N THR A 11 33.85 -28.31 -40.65
CA THR A 11 32.56 -28.37 -39.97
C THR A 11 32.77 -28.95 -38.58
N THR A 12 32.39 -28.23 -37.52
CA THR A 12 32.10 -28.84 -36.22
C THR A 12 30.76 -28.33 -35.69
N LEU A 13 29.80 -29.25 -35.69
CA LEU A 13 28.60 -29.22 -34.86
C LEU A 13 29.00 -28.99 -33.39
N SER A 14 28.23 -28.17 -32.68
CA SER A 14 27.94 -28.45 -31.26
C SER A 14 26.48 -28.15 -30.97
N LEU A 15 25.75 -29.23 -30.72
CA LEU A 15 24.36 -29.29 -30.28
C LEU A 15 24.21 -28.77 -28.84
N CYS A 16 23.02 -28.25 -28.57
CA CYS A 16 22.20 -28.36 -27.35
C CYS A 16 22.86 -28.15 -25.98
N SER A 17 22.39 -27.09 -25.30
CA SER A 17 22.24 -27.07 -23.84
C SER A 17 21.03 -26.22 -23.45
N ALA A 18 19.83 -26.71 -23.77
CA ALA A 18 18.61 -26.29 -23.10
C ALA A 18 18.17 -27.43 -22.19
N LEU A 19 17.61 -27.07 -21.02
CA LEU A 19 16.99 -27.91 -19.98
C LEU A 19 17.90 -28.28 -18.81
N THR A 20 17.93 -27.41 -17.79
CA THR A 20 17.75 -27.79 -16.37
C THR A 20 17.44 -26.54 -15.54
N SER A 21 16.17 -26.17 -15.39
CA SER A 21 15.73 -25.23 -14.33
C SER A 21 14.35 -25.56 -13.71
N ASN A 22 13.72 -26.67 -14.10
CA ASN A 22 12.37 -27.03 -13.63
C ASN A 22 12.31 -27.82 -12.32
N ALA A 23 13.44 -28.16 -11.68
CA ALA A 23 13.43 -28.94 -10.44
C ALA A 23 13.35 -28.08 -9.16
N GLN A 24 13.79 -26.81 -9.19
CA GLN A 24 13.77 -25.94 -8.00
C GLN A 24 12.41 -25.29 -7.74
N THR A 25 11.57 -25.12 -8.76
CA THR A 25 10.28 -24.42 -8.65
C THR A 25 9.17 -25.26 -8.02
N ILE A 26 9.26 -26.60 -8.12
CA ILE A 26 8.27 -27.53 -7.56
C ILE A 26 8.40 -27.59 -6.03
N ASP A 27 9.64 -27.66 -5.52
CA ASP A 27 9.94 -27.73 -4.09
C ASP A 27 9.55 -26.43 -3.36
N GLU A 28 9.77 -25.27 -4.00
CA GLU A 28 9.41 -23.97 -3.44
C GLU A 28 7.88 -23.78 -3.35
N CYS A 29 7.12 -24.30 -4.33
CA CYS A 29 5.66 -24.26 -4.30
C CYS A 29 5.07 -25.14 -3.18
N GLU A 30 5.64 -26.31 -2.90
CA GLU A 30 5.18 -27.15 -1.78
C GLU A 30 5.51 -26.51 -0.43
N LYS A 31 6.71 -25.95 -0.29
CA LYS A 31 7.10 -25.20 0.90
C LYS A 31 6.16 -24.02 1.17
N LEU A 32 5.81 -23.23 0.15
CA LEU A 32 4.87 -22.11 0.29
C LEU A 32 3.46 -22.56 0.68
N LYS A 33 3.00 -23.74 0.24
CA LYS A 33 1.71 -24.31 0.65
C LYS A 33 1.71 -24.72 2.12
N ILE A 34 2.81 -25.33 2.60
CA ILE A 34 2.98 -25.72 4.00
C ILE A 34 3.02 -24.47 4.89
N ASP A 35 3.78 -23.45 4.50
CA ASP A 35 3.88 -22.20 5.26
C ASP A 35 2.52 -21.47 5.32
N ASN A 36 1.76 -21.45 4.22
CA ASN A 36 0.39 -20.90 4.22
C ASN A 36 -0.56 -21.66 5.14
N ALA A 37 -0.49 -23.00 5.15
CA ALA A 37 -1.31 -23.82 6.04
C ALA A 37 -0.97 -23.56 7.52
N LYS A 38 0.32 -23.43 7.84
CA LYS A 38 0.81 -23.10 9.18
C LYS A 38 0.32 -21.73 9.64
N LEU A 39 0.45 -20.70 8.80
CA LEU A 39 -0.01 -19.34 9.11
C LEU A 39 -1.54 -19.27 9.29
N LYS A 40 -2.31 -20.05 8.52
CA LYS A 40 -3.76 -20.13 8.70
C LYS A 40 -4.14 -20.76 10.04
N PHE A 41 -3.41 -21.80 10.47
CA PHE A 41 -3.62 -22.44 11.76
C PHE A 41 -3.29 -21.50 12.93
N GLU A 42 -2.15 -20.80 12.86
CA GLU A 42 -1.73 -19.85 13.89
C GLU A 42 -2.71 -18.68 14.03
N ASN A 43 -3.18 -18.11 12.91
CA ASN A 43 -4.21 -17.07 12.91
C ASN A 43 -5.56 -17.56 13.50
N ALA A 44 -5.95 -18.81 13.25
CA ALA A 44 -7.16 -19.37 13.84
C ALA A 44 -7.03 -19.53 15.36
N ASN A 45 -5.83 -19.88 15.85
CA ASN A 45 -5.57 -20.04 17.28
C ASN A 45 -5.55 -18.69 18.01
N LEU A 46 -4.92 -17.67 17.41
CA LEU A 46 -4.92 -16.30 17.95
C LEU A 46 -6.34 -15.71 18.03
N LYS A 47 -7.18 -15.95 17.02
CA LYS A 47 -8.60 -15.54 17.05
C LYS A 47 -9.39 -16.20 18.18
N LYS A 48 -9.09 -17.47 18.52
CA LYS A 48 -9.71 -18.16 19.66
C LYS A 48 -9.22 -17.63 21.01
N GLY A 49 -7.95 -17.25 21.12
CA GLY A 49 -7.40 -16.64 22.34
C GLY A 49 -8.04 -15.30 22.70
N ILE A 50 -8.40 -14.49 21.70
CA ILE A 50 -9.05 -13.18 21.90
C ILE A 50 -10.52 -13.33 22.36
N LEU A 51 -11.18 -14.45 22.03
CA LEU A 51 -12.56 -14.73 22.45
C LEU A 51 -12.68 -15.35 23.86
N ALA A 52 -11.56 -15.72 24.51
CA ALA A 52 -11.56 -16.42 25.79
C ALA A 52 -11.35 -15.50 27.02
N HIS A 53 -11.14 -14.19 26.84
CA HIS A 53 -11.06 -13.21 27.92
C HIS A 53 -12.24 -12.24 27.88
N SER A 54 -13.36 -12.65 28.48
CA SER A 54 -14.37 -11.72 28.95
C SER A 54 -14.99 -12.25 30.26
N PRO A 55 -14.58 -11.73 31.43
CA PRO A 55 -15.43 -11.72 32.61
C PRO A 55 -16.10 -10.34 32.73
N GLY A 56 -17.41 -10.36 32.99
CA GLY A 56 -18.30 -9.22 32.78
C GLY A 56 -18.51 -8.22 33.94
N ALA A 57 -19.23 -7.15 33.56
CA ALA A 57 -20.11 -6.21 34.29
C ALA A 57 -19.59 -5.52 35.57
N ALA A 58 -19.72 -4.20 35.78
CA ALA A 58 -20.94 -3.37 35.68
C ALA A 58 -20.61 -1.83 35.62
N PRO A 59 -21.58 -0.86 35.63
CA PRO A 59 -21.64 0.22 34.64
C PRO A 59 -21.45 1.65 35.19
N VAL A 60 -20.90 2.57 34.39
CA VAL A 60 -21.11 4.03 34.54
C VAL A 60 -21.14 4.71 33.16
N GLN A 61 -21.97 5.75 33.07
CA GLN A 61 -22.59 6.38 31.91
C GLN A 61 -21.69 7.13 30.91
N ALA A 62 -22.18 7.12 29.67
CA ALA A 62 -22.25 8.21 28.69
C ALA A 62 -20.95 8.94 28.26
N ALA A 63 -20.45 8.55 27.08
CA ALA A 63 -19.99 9.52 26.07
C ALA A 63 -20.16 8.93 24.66
N ALA A 64 -20.63 9.80 23.77
CA ALA A 64 -21.08 9.60 22.40
C ALA A 64 -20.26 8.64 21.50
N ALA A 65 -21.01 7.74 20.83
CA ALA A 65 -20.85 7.32 19.44
C ALA A 65 -19.42 7.26 18.86
N GLN A 66 -18.71 6.18 19.16
CA GLN A 66 -17.70 5.65 18.24
C GLN A 66 -18.36 4.68 17.28
N ALA A 67 -18.94 5.21 16.19
CA ALA A 67 -19.13 4.42 14.98
C ALA A 67 -17.76 4.32 14.28
N GLY A 68 -16.88 3.50 14.86
CA GLY A 68 -15.66 3.05 14.21
C GLY A 68 -16.04 2.09 13.10
N GLY A 69 -16.40 2.62 11.93
CA GLY A 69 -16.29 1.86 10.70
C GLY A 69 -14.81 1.60 10.49
N GLU A 70 -14.32 0.44 10.93
CA GLU A 70 -12.99 -0.05 10.66
C GLU A 70 -12.89 -0.22 9.15
N ALA A 71 -12.36 0.80 8.47
CA ALA A 71 -12.05 0.71 7.06
C ALA A 71 -11.14 -0.51 6.89
N ALA A 72 -11.47 -1.39 5.94
CA ALA A 72 -10.68 -2.56 5.65
C ALA A 72 -9.20 -2.17 5.62
N ALA A 73 -8.37 -2.85 6.41
CA ALA A 73 -6.96 -2.51 6.58
C ALA A 73 -6.23 -2.68 5.24
N GLN A 74 -6.13 -1.58 4.48
CA GLN A 74 -5.39 -1.53 3.23
C GLN A 74 -3.98 -1.02 3.55
N HIS A 75 -2.97 -1.80 3.18
CA HIS A 75 -1.58 -1.37 3.22
C HIS A 75 -0.93 -1.56 1.85
N GLN A 76 0.09 -0.76 1.56
CA GLN A 76 0.98 -0.92 0.42
C GLN A 76 2.39 -0.60 0.85
N SER A 77 3.38 -1.24 0.23
CA SER A 77 4.78 -0.97 0.54
C SER A 77 5.54 -0.54 -0.71
N VAL A 78 6.22 0.61 -0.64
CA VAL A 78 7.03 1.17 -1.72
C VAL A 78 8.32 1.71 -1.12
N ARG A 79 9.48 1.41 -1.72
CA ARG A 79 10.80 1.87 -1.25
C ARG A 79 11.09 1.57 0.23
N LYS A 80 10.68 0.38 0.69
CA LYS A 80 10.78 -0.05 2.11
C LYS A 80 9.99 0.83 3.08
N ILE A 81 9.02 1.59 2.59
CA ILE A 81 8.06 2.33 3.42
C ILE A 81 6.73 1.60 3.30
N ASP A 82 6.16 1.24 4.42
CA ASP A 82 4.79 0.74 4.52
C ASP A 82 3.82 1.91 4.67
N PHE A 83 2.73 1.87 3.92
CA PHE A 83 1.67 2.87 3.89
C PHE A 83 0.36 2.19 4.25
N ALA A 84 -0.11 2.39 5.47
CA ALA A 84 -1.40 1.86 5.93
C ALA A 84 -2.46 2.96 5.89
N LEU A 85 -3.58 2.68 5.22
CA LEU A 85 -4.77 3.52 5.31
C LEU A 85 -5.43 3.32 6.67
N VAL A 86 -5.46 4.38 7.48
CA VAL A 86 -6.06 4.33 8.81
C VAL A 86 -7.56 4.58 8.74
N ARG A 87 -7.97 5.66 8.04
CA ARG A 87 -9.37 6.05 7.89
C ARG A 87 -9.54 7.17 6.87
N CYS A 88 -10.77 7.36 6.40
CA CYS A 88 -11.21 8.55 5.71
C CYS A 88 -12.46 9.12 6.38
N GLU A 89 -12.39 10.37 6.85
CA GLU A 89 -13.46 11.05 7.57
C GLU A 89 -13.96 12.26 6.76
N GLY A 90 -15.27 12.31 6.49
CA GLY A 90 -15.91 13.44 5.83
C GLY A 90 -16.40 14.49 6.82
N ASN A 91 -16.36 15.76 6.48
CA ASN A 91 -17.04 16.85 7.18
C ASN A 91 -18.15 17.38 6.27
N ALA A 92 -19.41 17.10 6.61
CA ALA A 92 -20.53 17.40 5.72
C ALA A 92 -20.74 18.91 5.54
N LYS A 93 -20.45 19.71 6.58
CA LYS A 93 -20.62 21.17 6.57
C LYS A 93 -19.54 21.86 5.74
N ALA A 94 -18.29 21.42 5.90
CA ALA A 94 -17.16 21.96 5.16
C ALA A 94 -17.04 21.37 3.75
N GLN A 95 -17.79 20.30 3.45
CA GLN A 95 -17.69 19.54 2.20
C GLN A 95 -16.24 19.11 1.93
N THR A 96 -15.62 18.51 2.94
CA THR A 96 -14.24 18.00 2.85
C THR A 96 -14.16 16.55 3.27
N ALA A 97 -13.19 15.81 2.73
CA ALA A 97 -12.82 14.48 3.20
C ALA A 97 -11.36 14.47 3.64
N THR A 98 -11.10 13.97 4.84
CA THR A 98 -9.77 13.87 5.45
C THR A 98 -9.32 12.42 5.44
N VAL A 99 -8.30 12.11 4.65
CA VAL A 99 -7.66 10.80 4.65
C VAL A 99 -6.50 10.80 5.62
N THR A 100 -6.39 9.78 6.47
CA THR A 100 -5.25 9.56 7.35
C THR A 100 -4.51 8.29 6.95
N LEU A 101 -3.21 8.41 6.70
CA LEU A 101 -2.29 7.29 6.50
C LEU A 101 -1.31 7.17 7.67
N LEU A 102 -0.85 5.96 7.92
CA LEU A 102 0.29 5.66 8.79
C LEU A 102 1.44 5.17 7.92
N LEU A 103 2.60 5.81 8.05
CA LEU A 103 3.79 5.54 7.27
C LEU A 103 4.85 4.93 8.18
N THR A 104 5.44 3.79 7.80
CA THR A 104 6.51 3.13 8.57
C THR A 104 7.69 2.82 7.67
N ASN A 105 8.85 3.45 7.91
CA ASN A 105 10.06 3.21 7.13
C ASN A 105 10.87 2.04 7.70
N ALA A 106 11.01 0.96 6.95
CA ALA A 106 11.87 -0.18 7.27
C ALA A 106 13.29 -0.07 6.65
N GLY A 107 13.54 0.95 5.82
CA GLY A 107 14.86 1.25 5.26
C GLY A 107 15.64 2.29 6.08
N ALA A 108 16.76 2.76 5.54
CA ALA A 108 17.47 3.91 6.11
C ALA A 108 16.60 5.17 6.10
N ASN A 109 16.95 6.15 6.92
CA ASN A 109 16.26 7.44 6.95
C ASN A 109 16.19 8.03 5.55
N GLN A 110 14.99 8.38 5.10
CA GLN A 110 14.77 8.87 3.75
C GLN A 110 13.69 9.94 3.74
N GLU A 111 13.85 10.90 2.83
CA GLU A 111 12.83 11.91 2.57
C GLU A 111 11.69 11.31 1.75
N ILE A 112 10.47 11.67 2.12
CA ILE A 112 9.27 11.42 1.35
C ILE A 112 8.56 12.74 1.07
N GLN A 113 7.96 12.83 -0.11
CA GLN A 113 7.08 13.91 -0.49
C GLN A 113 5.86 13.35 -1.22
N PHE A 114 4.68 13.86 -0.88
CA PHE A 114 3.46 13.63 -1.65
C PHE A 114 3.17 14.85 -2.52
N VAL A 115 2.71 14.62 -3.75
CA VAL A 115 2.31 15.69 -4.66
C VAL A 115 1.04 15.28 -5.38
N ASN A 116 0.08 16.20 -5.51
CA ASN A 116 -1.13 16.00 -6.30
C ASN A 116 -1.88 14.71 -5.91
N VAL A 117 -2.24 14.55 -4.63
CA VAL A 117 -3.10 13.42 -4.24
C VAL A 117 -4.44 13.59 -4.94
N THR A 118 -4.88 12.55 -5.64
CA THR A 118 -6.15 12.52 -6.36
C THR A 118 -7.05 11.42 -5.84
N ALA A 119 -8.35 11.65 -5.92
CA ALA A 119 -9.37 10.67 -5.61
C ALA A 119 -10.44 10.66 -6.70
N LEU A 120 -11.01 9.49 -6.97
CA LEU A 120 -12.10 9.30 -7.92
C LEU A 120 -13.26 8.64 -7.17
N ASP A 121 -14.47 9.16 -7.31
CA ASP A 121 -15.66 8.52 -6.73
C ASP A 121 -16.25 7.43 -7.64
N GLU A 122 -17.45 6.96 -7.30
CA GLU A 122 -18.16 5.92 -8.05
C GLU A 122 -18.80 6.45 -9.35
N GLN A 123 -19.00 7.76 -9.43
CA GLN A 123 -19.57 8.49 -10.55
C GLN A 123 -18.51 8.94 -11.55
N GLY A 124 -17.23 8.83 -11.19
CA GLY A 124 -16.10 9.26 -12.00
C GLY A 124 -15.71 10.72 -11.79
N GLU A 125 -16.20 11.37 -10.74
CA GLU A 125 -15.77 12.73 -10.37
C GLU A 125 -14.37 12.68 -9.75
N GLU A 126 -13.47 13.51 -10.27
CA GLU A 126 -12.10 13.59 -9.79
C GLU A 126 -11.93 14.73 -8.78
N TYR A 127 -11.36 14.38 -7.63
CA TYR A 127 -10.99 15.30 -6.58
C TYR A 127 -9.47 15.39 -6.49
N LYS A 128 -8.96 16.58 -6.21
CA LYS A 128 -7.53 16.83 -6.06
C LYS A 128 -7.26 17.61 -4.78
N THR A 129 -6.16 17.30 -4.11
CA THR A 129 -5.68 18.09 -2.98
C THR A 129 -4.19 18.40 -3.03
N PHE A 130 -3.88 19.57 -2.46
CA PHE A 130 -2.54 20.05 -2.11
C PHE A 130 -2.40 20.27 -0.60
N ASN A 131 -3.49 20.15 0.16
CA ASN A 131 -3.48 20.27 1.61
C ASN A 131 -3.06 18.93 2.20
N ILE A 132 -1.74 18.76 2.29
CA ILE A 132 -1.06 17.56 2.72
C ILE A 132 -0.19 17.90 3.93
N ARG A 133 -0.26 17.06 4.96
CA ARG A 133 0.63 17.12 6.12
C ARG A 133 1.26 15.77 6.39
N ILE A 134 2.56 15.74 6.63
CA ILE A 134 3.31 14.55 7.04
C ILE A 134 3.94 14.84 8.39
N GLY A 135 3.36 14.29 9.46
CA GLY A 135 3.69 14.69 10.83
C GLY A 135 3.42 16.17 11.06
N THR A 136 4.45 16.91 11.46
CA THR A 136 4.39 18.37 11.68
C THR A 136 4.73 19.18 10.44
N GLN A 137 5.21 18.54 9.38
CA GLN A 137 5.59 19.19 8.13
C GLN A 137 4.42 19.16 7.13
N GLU A 138 4.54 19.95 6.07
CA GLU A 138 3.55 19.99 4.97
C GLU A 138 3.71 18.76 4.05
N LEU A 139 3.95 18.99 2.76
CA LEU A 139 3.96 17.96 1.72
C LEU A 139 5.22 17.07 1.71
N ARG A 140 6.23 17.38 2.51
CA ARG A 140 7.54 16.70 2.55
C ARG A 140 8.04 16.53 3.98
N ASN A 141 8.59 15.35 4.30
CA ASN A 141 9.23 15.10 5.58
C ASN A 141 10.26 13.97 5.49
N THR A 142 11.16 13.88 6.48
CA THR A 142 12.09 12.75 6.65
C THR A 142 11.42 11.66 7.48
N LEU A 143 11.41 10.44 6.95
CA LEU A 143 10.95 9.26 7.68
C LEU A 143 12.12 8.61 8.41
N THR A 144 12.10 8.68 9.74
CA THR A 144 13.04 7.96 10.59
C THR A 144 12.76 6.46 10.54
N THR A 145 13.82 5.66 10.45
CA THR A 145 13.76 4.19 10.44
C THR A 145 13.00 3.66 11.65
N GLY A 146 12.03 2.77 11.43
CA GLY A 146 11.25 2.09 12.47
C GLY A 146 10.22 2.93 13.21
N ALA A 147 10.20 4.26 13.01
CA ALA A 147 9.27 5.15 13.68
C ALA A 147 8.05 5.44 12.78
N PRO A 148 6.82 5.11 13.22
CA PRO A 148 5.64 5.40 12.43
C PRO A 148 5.30 6.90 12.48
N ILE A 149 4.94 7.47 11.33
CA ILE A 149 4.47 8.86 11.22
C ILE A 149 3.10 8.90 10.54
N LYS A 150 2.26 9.85 10.94
CA LYS A 150 0.94 10.04 10.30
C LYS A 150 1.07 11.00 9.12
N ALA A 151 0.42 10.69 8.01
CA ALA A 151 0.15 11.65 6.94
C ALA A 151 -1.35 11.91 6.83
N THR A 152 -1.71 13.15 6.52
CA THR A 152 -3.11 13.59 6.41
C THR A 152 -3.31 14.35 5.11
N PHE A 153 -4.36 14.00 4.37
CA PHE A 153 -4.77 14.68 3.14
C PHE A 153 -6.17 15.24 3.32
N VAL A 154 -6.35 16.56 3.12
CA VAL A 154 -7.66 17.20 3.20
C VAL A 154 -8.15 17.49 1.79
N ILE A 155 -9.11 16.70 1.32
CA ILE A 155 -9.69 16.80 -0.02
C ILE A 155 -10.90 17.73 0.04
N PRO A 156 -10.88 18.90 -0.63
CA PRO A 156 -11.99 19.84 -0.62
C PRO A 156 -13.06 19.49 -1.65
N LYS A 157 -14.24 20.12 -1.53
CA LYS A 157 -15.37 20.03 -2.47
C LYS A 157 -15.94 18.62 -2.63
N VAL A 158 -15.85 17.81 -1.58
CA VAL A 158 -16.44 16.46 -1.56
C VAL A 158 -17.84 16.56 -0.99
N LEU A 159 -18.85 16.19 -1.78
CA LEU A 159 -20.24 16.26 -1.35
C LEU A 159 -20.57 15.11 -0.38
N PRO A 160 -21.44 15.31 0.63
CA PRO A 160 -21.86 14.27 1.56
C PRO A 160 -22.56 13.05 0.92
N THR A 161 -22.99 13.18 -0.33
CA THR A 161 -23.55 12.09 -1.14
C THR A 161 -22.49 11.07 -1.54
N VAL A 162 -21.21 11.46 -1.64
CA VAL A 162 -20.09 10.57 -1.94
C VAL A 162 -19.80 9.71 -0.72
N LYS A 163 -20.03 8.40 -0.81
CA LYS A 163 -19.79 7.48 0.32
C LYS A 163 -18.43 6.80 0.27
N THR A 164 -17.82 6.74 -0.90
CA THR A 164 -16.60 5.97 -1.15
C THR A 164 -15.77 6.66 -2.22
N PHE A 165 -14.45 6.73 -2.03
CA PHE A 165 -13.52 6.95 -3.13
C PHE A 165 -13.18 5.61 -3.77
N LYS A 166 -13.56 5.43 -5.03
CA LYS A 166 -13.25 4.22 -5.79
C LYS A 166 -11.75 4.02 -5.92
N VAL A 167 -11.02 5.10 -6.17
CA VAL A 167 -9.56 5.15 -6.22
C VAL A 167 -9.09 6.36 -5.43
N LEU A 168 -8.07 6.17 -4.60
CA LEU A 168 -7.29 7.23 -3.98
C LEU A 168 -5.83 7.01 -4.37
N ALA A 169 -5.30 7.86 -5.23
CA ALA A 169 -3.93 7.78 -5.72
C ALA A 169 -3.05 8.81 -5.02
N CYS A 170 -1.92 8.36 -4.49
CA CYS A 170 -0.95 9.21 -3.82
C CYS A 170 0.41 9.06 -4.49
N PRO A 171 0.77 9.95 -5.41
CA PRO A 171 2.11 10.00 -6.00
C PRO A 171 3.17 10.29 -4.93
N ILE A 172 4.27 9.54 -4.97
CA ILE A 172 5.34 9.60 -3.98
C ILE A 172 6.66 9.99 -4.65
N TYR A 173 7.26 11.04 -4.11
CA TYR A 173 8.55 11.57 -4.49
C TYR A 173 9.52 11.30 -3.34
N GLY A 174 10.81 11.14 -3.64
CA GLY A 174 11.83 11.27 -2.61
C GLY A 174 13.01 12.04 -3.15
N SER A 175 14.15 11.93 -2.47
CA SER A 175 15.32 12.78 -2.71
C SER A 175 15.88 12.75 -4.15
N ASN A 176 15.60 11.69 -4.91
CA ASN A 176 16.10 11.52 -6.28
C ASN A 176 15.17 12.13 -7.36
N GLY A 177 14.14 12.87 -6.96
CA GLY A 177 13.20 13.54 -7.86
C GLY A 177 11.87 12.79 -8.06
N PRO A 178 11.10 13.16 -9.10
CA PRO A 178 9.91 12.43 -9.53
C PRO A 178 10.27 10.98 -9.83
N GLY A 179 9.81 10.06 -8.98
CA GLY A 179 9.79 8.65 -9.33
C GLY A 179 8.40 8.27 -9.82
N ASP A 180 8.29 7.23 -10.65
CA ASP A 180 7.01 6.61 -11.02
C ASP A 180 6.34 5.86 -9.85
N ASN A 181 6.68 6.23 -8.62
CA ASN A 181 6.17 5.62 -7.41
C ASN A 181 4.83 6.25 -7.07
N LYS A 182 3.80 5.41 -6.99
CA LYS A 182 2.49 5.78 -6.47
C LYS A 182 1.96 4.65 -5.60
N ILE A 183 1.17 5.02 -4.60
CA ILE A 183 0.30 4.08 -3.90
C ILE A 183 -1.14 4.38 -4.27
N GLU A 184 -1.95 3.33 -4.36
CA GLU A 184 -3.37 3.43 -4.74
C GLU A 184 -4.26 2.65 -3.78
N PHE A 185 -5.06 3.34 -2.98
CA PHE A 185 -6.08 2.69 -2.15
C PHE A 185 -7.39 2.60 -2.94
N ARG A 186 -8.14 1.50 -2.79
CA ARG A 186 -9.36 1.24 -3.56
C ARG A 186 -10.56 1.08 -2.65
N ASN A 187 -11.70 1.59 -3.09
CA ASN A 187 -12.96 1.55 -2.33
C ASN A 187 -12.79 2.09 -0.89
N VAL A 188 -12.19 3.28 -0.77
CA VAL A 188 -11.97 3.95 0.52
C VAL A 188 -13.29 4.55 1.00
N ALA A 189 -13.91 3.90 1.99
CA ALA A 189 -15.15 4.38 2.59
C ALA A 189 -14.94 5.70 3.36
N ILE A 190 -15.85 6.65 3.18
CA ILE A 190 -15.85 7.95 3.85
C ILE A 190 -16.85 7.93 5.00
N VAL A 191 -16.35 8.10 6.22
CA VAL A 191 -17.19 8.22 7.42
C VAL A 191 -17.51 9.69 7.65
N TRP A 192 -18.73 10.10 7.30
CA TRP A 192 -19.19 11.49 7.43
C TRP A 192 -19.53 11.87 8.88
N LYS A 193 -19.08 13.07 9.28
CA LYS A 193 -19.36 13.75 10.55
C LYS A 193 -20.05 15.09 10.31
#